data_AF-A0A9E0TQP1-F1
#
_entry.id   AF-A0A9E0TQP1-F1
#
_cell.length_a   1.000
_cell.length_b   1.000
_cell.length_c   1.000
_cell.angle_alpha   90.00
_cell.angle_beta   90.00
_cell.angle_gamma   90.00
#
_symmetry.space_group_name_H-M   'P 1'
#
loop_
_entity.id
_entity.type
_entity.pdbx_description
1 polymer ?
#
loop_
_entity_poly.entity_id
_entity_poly.type
_entity_poly.pdbx_seq_one_letter_code
_entity_poly.pdbx_strand_id
1 'polypeptide(L)'
;MKNRVRELRAARDWSQSELADQLKVSRQTINAIETEKYDPSLPLALKMARLFRQPVETIFEDGEKVVAEVHAQRDFPTSAVPGPQELVL
;
A
#
# COMPACT_ATOMS: atom_id res chain seq x y z
N MET A 1 3.54 -2.87 11.27
CA MET A 1 3.03 -1.79 10.38
C MET A 1 1.87 -1.06 11.04
N LYS A 2 1.88 0.28 11.05
CA LYS A 2 0.74 1.06 11.55
C LYS A 2 -0.44 0.93 10.61
N ASN A 3 -1.67 0.94 11.14
CA ASN A 3 -2.85 0.77 10.30
C ASN A 3 -4.12 1.42 10.86
N ARG A 4 -5.08 1.65 9.96
CA ARG A 4 -6.41 2.22 10.25
C ARG A 4 -7.53 1.18 10.19
N VAL A 5 -7.21 -0.12 10.22
CA VAL A 5 -8.19 -1.19 9.99
C VAL A 5 -9.33 -1.14 11.03
N ARG A 6 -9.01 -0.89 12.30
CA ARG A 6 -10.01 -0.76 13.36
C ARG A 6 -10.96 0.42 13.11
N GLU A 7 -10.43 1.58 12.73
CA GLU A 7 -11.21 2.78 12.44
C GLU A 7 -12.16 2.53 11.26
N LEU A 8 -11.64 2.01 10.15
CA LEU A 8 -12.40 1.73 8.93
C LEU A 8 -13.48 0.67 9.13
N ARG A 9 -13.20 -0.33 9.98
CA ARG A 9 -14.17 -1.35 10.37
C ARG A 9 -15.27 -0.74 11.25
N ALA A 10 -14.92 0.06 12.25
CA ALA A 10 -15.88 0.70 13.15
C ALA A 10 -16.78 1.70 12.42
N ALA A 11 -16.26 2.43 11.42
CA ALA A 11 -17.05 3.32 10.56
C ALA A 11 -18.13 2.59 9.73
N ARG A 12 -18.14 1.26 9.74
CA ARG A 12 -19.13 0.40 9.07
C ARG A 12 -19.92 -0.46 10.04
N ASP A 13 -19.80 -0.21 11.33
CA ASP A 13 -20.41 -0.99 12.41
C ASP A 13 -20.07 -2.49 12.37
N TRP A 14 -18.94 -2.85 11.78
CA TRP A 14 -18.50 -4.24 11.70
C TRP A 14 -17.73 -4.64 12.96
N SER A 15 -17.93 -5.87 13.42
CA SER A 15 -17.08 -6.58 14.38
C SER A 15 -15.85 -7.18 13.70
N GLN A 16 -14.83 -7.55 14.49
CA GLN A 16 -13.63 -8.21 13.94
C GLN A 16 -13.97 -9.51 13.19
N SER A 17 -15.00 -10.24 13.64
CA SER A 17 -15.46 -11.46 12.97
C SER A 17 -16.09 -11.16 11.61
N GLU A 18 -16.94 -10.13 11.52
CA GLU A 18 -17.55 -9.75 10.24
C GLU A 18 -16.50 -9.30 9.21
N LEU A 19 -15.49 -8.53 9.63
CA LEU A 19 -14.38 -8.19 8.73
C LEU A 19 -13.57 -9.44 8.32
N ALA A 20 -13.38 -10.37 9.24
CA ALA A 20 -12.68 -11.62 8.97
C ALA A 20 -13.42 -12.46 7.92
N ASP A 21 -14.75 -12.54 8.03
CA ASP A 21 -15.62 -13.26 7.10
C ASP A 21 -15.55 -12.64 5.69
N GLN A 22 -15.63 -11.31 5.59
CA GLN A 22 -15.50 -10.58 4.33
C GLN A 22 -14.15 -10.83 3.63
N LEU A 23 -13.08 -11.00 4.41
CA LEU A 23 -11.72 -11.20 3.89
C LEU A 23 -11.32 -12.68 3.79
N LYS A 24 -12.18 -13.60 4.26
CA LYS A 24 -11.93 -15.04 4.35
C LYS A 24 -10.66 -15.37 5.13
N VAL A 25 -10.50 -14.74 6.29
CA VAL A 25 -9.42 -14.98 7.25
C VAL A 25 -9.99 -15.27 8.63
N SER A 26 -9.14 -15.60 9.61
CA SER A 26 -9.60 -15.79 10.97
C SER A 26 -9.80 -14.45 11.69
N ARG A 27 -10.69 -14.41 12.69
CA ARG A 27 -10.81 -13.25 13.60
C ARG A 27 -9.48 -12.89 14.26
N GLN A 28 -8.66 -13.90 14.59
CA GLN A 28 -7.33 -13.70 15.18
C GLN A 28 -6.39 -12.95 14.24
N THR A 29 -6.47 -13.21 12.92
CA THR A 29 -5.73 -12.47 11.90
C THR A 29 -6.11 -10.99 11.92
N ILE A 30 -7.41 -10.67 11.96
CA ILE A 30 -7.86 -9.27 12.05
C ILE A 30 -7.36 -8.61 13.34
N ASN A 31 -7.47 -9.30 14.47
CA ASN A 31 -6.96 -8.77 15.74
C ASN A 31 -5.44 -8.54 15.72
N ALA A 32 -4.67 -9.45 15.12
CA ALA A 32 -3.22 -9.32 15.00
C ALA A 32 -2.83 -8.13 14.10
N ILE A 33 -3.58 -7.87 13.03
CA ILE A 33 -3.39 -6.69 12.18
C ILE A 33 -3.73 -5.42 12.96
N GLU A 34 -4.91 -5.35 13.59
CA GLU A 34 -5.32 -4.17 14.38
C GLU A 34 -4.38 -3.84 15.55
N THR A 35 -3.66 -4.84 16.06
CA THR A 35 -2.68 -4.67 17.15
C THR A 35 -1.25 -4.62 16.66
N GLU A 36 -1.05 -4.50 15.34
CA GLU A 36 0.26 -4.34 14.69
C GLU A 36 1.24 -5.51 14.94
N LYS A 37 0.71 -6.66 15.38
CA LYS A 37 1.47 -7.90 15.62
C LYS A 37 1.66 -8.74 14.36
N TYR A 38 0.95 -8.41 13.29
CA TYR A 38 1.01 -9.10 12.02
C TYR A 38 0.87 -8.10 10.87
N ASP A 39 1.89 -8.09 10.01
CA ASP A 39 1.84 -7.32 8.78
C ASP A 39 1.12 -8.13 7.71
N PRO A 40 0.04 -7.60 7.11
CA PRO A 40 -0.73 -8.33 6.11
C PRO A 40 0.12 -8.56 4.86
N SER A 41 -0.01 -9.76 4.27
CA SER A 41 0.58 -10.02 2.96
C SER A 41 0.00 -9.08 1.90
N LEU A 42 0.76 -8.81 0.83
CA LEU A 42 0.31 -7.95 -0.28
C LEU A 42 -1.09 -8.33 -0.82
N PRO A 43 -1.42 -9.62 -1.07
CA PRO A 43 -2.77 -9.99 -1.49
C PRO A 43 -3.86 -9.62 -0.47
N LEU A 44 -3.59 -9.73 0.83
CA LEU A 44 -4.55 -9.38 1.88
C LEU A 44 -4.72 -7.86 1.98
N ALA A 45 -3.62 -7.10 1.92
CA ALA A 45 -3.65 -5.64 1.90
C ALA A 45 -4.44 -5.11 0.69
N LEU A 46 -4.25 -5.68 -0.50
CA LEU A 46 -5.02 -5.32 -1.70
C LEU A 46 -6.51 -5.69 -1.59
N LYS A 47 -6.84 -6.82 -0.97
CA LYS A 47 -8.25 -7.17 -0.67
C LYS A 47 -8.88 -6.15 0.28
N MET A 48 -8.16 -5.76 1.32
CA MET A 48 -8.60 -4.73 2.27
C MET A 48 -8.80 -3.38 1.57
N ALA A 49 -7.86 -2.96 0.71
CA ALA A 49 -8.00 -1.76 -0.11
C ALA A 49 -9.29 -1.75 -0.94
N ARG A 50 -9.59 -2.84 -1.64
CA ARG A 50 -10.82 -2.99 -2.41
C ARG A 50 -12.07 -2.99 -1.53
N LEU A 51 -12.04 -3.71 -0.40
CA LEU A 51 -13.14 -3.78 0.55
C LEU A 51 -13.43 -2.40 1.16
N PHE A 52 -12.40 -1.66 1.54
CA PHE A 52 -12.51 -0.32 2.12
C PHE A 52 -12.72 0.77 1.08
N ARG A 53 -12.53 0.48 -0.21
CA ARG A 53 -12.55 1.46 -1.32
C ARG A 53 -11.56 2.60 -1.08
N GLN A 54 -10.37 2.23 -0.62
CA GLN A 54 -9.29 3.14 -0.28
C GLN A 54 -7.97 2.56 -0.78
N PRO A 55 -7.00 3.40 -1.17
CA PRO A 55 -5.65 2.94 -1.50
C PRO A 55 -4.99 2.21 -0.32
N VAL A 56 -4.00 1.35 -0.60
CA VAL A 56 -3.32 0.56 0.46
C VAL A 56 -2.59 1.50 1.43
N GLU A 57 -1.94 2.52 0.90
CA GLU A 57 -1.16 3.53 1.62
C GLU A 57 -2.00 4.42 2.54
N THR A 58 -3.32 4.49 2.35
CA THR A 58 -4.21 5.23 3.27
C THR A 58 -4.72 4.35 4.41
N ILE A 59 -4.57 3.03 4.29
CA ILE A 59 -4.98 2.03 5.29
C ILE A 59 -3.78 1.62 6.15
N PHE A 60 -2.60 1.53 5.54
CA PHE A 60 -1.37 1.02 6.13
C PHE A 60 -0.23 2.03 5.97
N GLU A 61 0.46 2.29 7.07
CA GLU A 61 1.62 3.18 7.12
C GLU A 61 2.85 2.35 7.53
N ASP A 62 3.85 2.33 6.66
CA ASP A 62 5.17 1.83 7.03
C ASP A 62 5.84 2.87 7.94
N GLY A 63 6.42 2.42 9.05
CA GLY A 63 6.95 3.30 10.10
C GLY A 63 8.13 4.16 9.65
N GLU A 64 8.67 3.89 8.47
CA GLU A 64 9.67 4.72 7.82
C GLU A 64 9.01 5.96 7.21
N LYS A 65 9.13 7.08 7.91
CA LYS A 65 9.15 8.36 7.19
C LYS A 65 10.31 8.25 6.23
N VAL A 66 10.02 8.14 4.93
CA VAL A 66 11.03 8.41 3.90
C VAL A 66 11.47 9.84 4.20
N VAL A 67 12.61 9.98 4.88
CA VAL A 67 13.30 11.26 4.94
C VAL A 67 13.54 11.55 3.48
N ALA A 68 12.87 12.58 2.98
CA ALA A 68 13.16 13.10 1.66
C ALA A 68 14.57 13.69 1.76
N GLU A 69 15.59 12.83 1.71
CA GLU A 69 16.87 13.20 1.15
C GLU A 69 16.59 13.39 -0.34
N VAL A 70 16.02 14.55 -0.64
CA VAL A 70 16.03 15.12 -1.97
C VAL A 70 17.51 15.32 -2.27
N HIS A 71 18.14 14.32 -2.87
CA HIS A 71 19.36 14.54 -3.62
C HIS A 71 18.97 15.48 -4.76
N ALA A 72 19.02 16.78 -4.48
CA ALA A 72 19.35 17.76 -5.50
C ALA A 72 20.60 17.22 -6.19
N GLN A 73 20.61 17.24 -7.53
CA GLN A 73 21.61 16.64 -8.43
C GLN A 73 21.30 15.21 -8.91
N ARG A 74 20.22 15.07 -9.68
CA ARG A 74 20.34 14.36 -10.96
C ARG A 74 20.35 15.38 -12.08
N ASP A 75 21.55 15.90 -12.36
CA ASP A 75 21.87 16.38 -13.71
C ASP A 75 21.69 15.18 -14.66
N PHE A 76 20.49 15.01 -15.21
CA PHE A 76 20.33 14.24 -16.43
C PHE A 76 20.79 15.16 -17.57
N PRO A 77 21.97 14.93 -18.20
CA PRO A 77 22.29 15.67 -19.40
C PRO A 77 21.24 15.33 -20.46
N THR A 78 20.41 16.31 -20.79
CA THR A 78 19.63 16.30 -22.03
C THR A 78 20.63 16.49 -23.17
N SER A 79 21.16 15.39 -23.71
CA SER A 79 21.83 15.39 -25.01
C SER A 79 21.98 13.96 -25.53
N ALA A 80 21.55 13.78 -26.78
CA ALA A 80 21.67 12.62 -27.65
C ALA A 80 20.59 11.53 -27.55
N VAL A 81 19.39 11.87 -28.04
CA VAL A 81 18.63 10.91 -28.85
C VAL A 81 19.29 10.92 -30.25
N PRO A 82 19.97 9.85 -30.71
CA PRO A 82 20.39 9.79 -32.10
C PRO A 82 19.14 9.67 -32.98
N GLY A 83 19.00 10.58 -33.95
CA GLY A 83 17.94 10.55 -34.95
C GLY A 83 18.02 9.31 -35.85
N PRO A 84 16.96 9.01 -36.62
CA PRO A 84 16.93 7.84 -37.50
C PRO A 84 18.08 7.93 -38.52
N GLN A 85 18.93 6.90 -38.56
CA GLN A 85 20.01 6.81 -39.54
C GLN A 85 19.39 6.69 -40.93
N GLU A 86 19.73 7.61 -41.83
CA GLU A 86 19.29 7.59 -43.22
C GLU A 86 19.71 6.29 -43.90
N LEU A 87 18.73 5.65 -44.52
CA LEU A 87 18.86 4.58 -45.48
C LEU A 87 19.57 5.13 -46.72
N VAL A 88 20.86 4.89 -46.85
CA VAL A 88 21.56 5.10 -48.13
C VAL A 88 21.44 3.81 -48.93
N LEU A 89 20.75 3.93 -50.08
CA LEU A 89 20.58 2.91 -51.12
C LEU A 89 21.91 2.43 -51.71
#